data_AF-A0A958C0K4-F1
#
_entry.id   AF-A0A958C0K4-F1
#
_cell.length_a   1.000
_cell.length_b   1.000
_cell.length_c   1.000
_cell.angle_alpha   90.00
_cell.angle_beta   90.00
_cell.angle_gamma   90.00
#
_symmetry.space_group_name_H-M   'P 1'
#
loop_
_entity.id
_entity.type
_entity.pdbx_description
1 polymer ?
#
loop_
_entity_poly.entity_id
_entity_poly.type
_entity_poly.pdbx_seq_one_letter_code
_entity_poly.pdbx_strand_id
1 'polypeptide(L)'
;MSQSRPSARSVGLVLLLLLLAAGILIVVVVQSGSRVSVGPQQTVQSINPKMGVHTRLTDEVEEWKVKRTLEMVREMGANWIVEFFPWAYVEPNRPGEGKWDHSDMVIRHAAAQGLKVIARLGYVPQWARPDDTTPLYLDEEHYADFGNYVYEFVQRYRDEVDTIVIWNEPNLSLEWGFRPVDPVAYTEM
;
A
#
# COMPACT_ATOMS: atom_id res chain seq x y z
N MET A 1 -13.45 65.14 -22.55
CA MET A 1 -13.44 63.67 -22.40
C MET A 1 -13.43 63.35 -20.91
N SER A 2 -14.60 63.08 -20.33
CA SER A 2 -14.76 62.83 -18.89
C SER A 2 -14.70 61.33 -18.66
N GLN A 3 -13.62 60.83 -18.05
CA GLN A 3 -13.55 59.43 -17.62
C GLN A 3 -14.40 59.27 -16.35
N SER A 4 -15.50 58.53 -16.45
CA SER A 4 -16.35 58.17 -15.33
C SER A 4 -15.57 57.30 -14.34
N ARG A 5 -15.38 57.79 -13.11
CA ARG A 5 -14.74 57.02 -12.05
C ARG A 5 -15.65 55.85 -11.65
N PRO A 6 -15.15 54.60 -11.58
CA PRO A 6 -15.95 53.46 -11.19
C PRO A 6 -16.52 53.64 -9.77
N SER A 7 -17.78 53.23 -9.57
CA SER A 7 -18.44 53.33 -8.27
C SER A 7 -17.77 52.38 -7.26
N ALA A 8 -17.76 52.74 -5.97
CA ALA A 8 -17.18 51.90 -4.91
C ALA A 8 -17.75 50.46 -4.87
N ARG A 9 -19.01 50.28 -5.30
CA ARG A 9 -19.65 48.96 -5.46
C ARG A 9 -19.04 48.12 -6.57
N SER A 10 -18.64 48.76 -7.68
CA SER A 10 -17.97 48.11 -8.80
C SER A 10 -16.58 47.61 -8.41
N VAL A 11 -15.85 48.39 -7.61
CA VAL A 11 -14.53 48.02 -7.09
C VAL A 11 -14.62 46.86 -6.09
N GLY A 12 -15.63 46.89 -5.20
CA GLY A 12 -15.87 45.80 -4.23
C GLY A 12 -16.22 44.46 -4.89
N LEU A 13 -17.02 44.47 -5.95
CA LEU A 13 -17.38 43.26 -6.69
C LEU A 13 -16.16 42.65 -7.42
N VAL A 14 -15.31 43.49 -8.02
CA VAL A 14 -14.08 43.04 -8.68
C VAL A 14 -13.10 42.44 -7.68
N LEU A 15 -12.92 43.06 -6.50
CA LEU A 15 -12.08 42.51 -5.43
C LEU A 15 -12.58 41.15 -4.93
N LEU A 16 -13.90 41.00 -4.75
CA LEU A 16 -14.49 39.72 -4.33
C LEU A 16 -14.27 38.61 -5.37
N LEU A 17 -14.45 38.91 -6.67
CA LEU A 17 -14.21 37.96 -7.75
C LEU A 17 -12.74 37.56 -7.85
N LEU A 18 -11.81 38.51 -7.65
CA LEU A 18 -10.38 38.21 -7.62
C LEU A 18 -9.99 37.33 -6.42
N LEU A 19 -10.57 37.59 -5.24
CA LEU A 19 -10.34 36.75 -4.05
C LEU A 19 -10.91 35.33 -4.25
N LEU A 20 -12.09 35.20 -4.86
CA LEU A 20 -12.66 33.89 -5.20
C LEU A 20 -11.81 33.14 -6.24
N ALA A 21 -11.35 33.83 -7.29
CA ALA A 21 -10.47 33.24 -8.30
C ALA A 21 -9.12 32.81 -7.69
N ALA A 22 -8.54 33.63 -6.81
CA ALA A 22 -7.33 33.26 -6.07
C ALA A 22 -7.56 32.07 -5.14
N GLY A 23 -8.70 32.02 -4.43
CA GLY A 23 -9.08 30.88 -3.60
C GLY A 23 -9.23 29.58 -4.40
N ILE A 24 -9.91 29.64 -5.55
CA ILE A 24 -10.04 28.49 -6.46
C ILE A 24 -8.67 28.06 -6.99
N LEU A 25 -7.82 29.02 -7.40
CA LEU A 25 -6.48 28.72 -7.89
C LEU A 25 -5.61 28.06 -6.81
N ILE A 26 -5.68 28.53 -5.56
CA ILE A 26 -4.98 27.91 -4.44
C ILE A 26 -5.46 26.47 -4.23
N VAL A 27 -6.79 26.23 -4.24
CA VAL A 27 -7.35 24.87 -4.10
C VAL A 27 -6.86 23.97 -5.25
N VAL A 28 -6.90 24.45 -6.49
CA VAL A 28 -6.43 23.70 -7.65
C VAL A 28 -4.93 23.41 -7.57
N VAL A 29 -4.11 24.37 -7.16
CA VAL A 29 -2.64 24.20 -7.03
C VAL A 29 -2.30 23.23 -5.90
N VAL A 30 -2.97 23.34 -4.75
CA VAL A 30 -2.79 22.41 -3.61
C VAL A 30 -3.21 21.00 -4.00
N GLN A 31 -4.34 20.84 -4.70
CA GLN A 31 -4.80 19.54 -5.20
C GLN A 31 -3.89 18.98 -6.31
N SER A 32 -3.33 19.83 -7.15
CA SER A 32 -2.44 19.42 -8.25
C SER A 32 -1.02 19.08 -7.79
N GLY A 33 -0.55 19.70 -6.70
CA GLY A 33 0.78 19.46 -6.12
C GLY A 33 0.97 18.12 -5.39
N SER A 34 -0.03 17.25 -5.39
CA SER A 34 -0.10 16.10 -4.46
C SER A 34 0.06 14.73 -5.11
N ARG A 35 0.29 14.63 -6.44
CA ARG A 35 0.49 13.33 -7.10
C ARG A 35 1.98 13.01 -7.17
N VAL A 36 2.41 12.01 -6.40
CA VAL A 36 3.77 11.49 -6.47
C VAL A 36 3.93 10.79 -7.81
N SER A 37 4.82 11.30 -8.65
CA SER A 37 5.11 10.66 -9.93
C SER A 37 5.91 9.37 -9.71
N VAL A 38 5.56 8.32 -10.46
CA VAL A 38 6.27 7.04 -10.42
C VAL A 38 7.67 7.18 -11.05
N GLY A 39 7.75 7.95 -12.14
CA GLY A 39 8.95 8.07 -12.95
C GLY A 39 9.15 6.89 -13.92
N PRO A 40 10.19 6.94 -14.76
CA PRO A 40 10.54 5.85 -15.65
C PRO A 40 11.14 4.68 -14.88
N GLN A 41 11.05 3.47 -15.44
CA GLN A 41 11.66 2.28 -14.85
C GLN A 41 13.18 2.44 -14.71
N GLN A 42 13.70 2.01 -13.56
CA GLN A 42 15.11 2.05 -13.17
C GLN A 42 15.68 0.62 -13.15
N THR A 43 16.99 0.53 -12.93
CA THR A 43 17.70 -0.75 -12.81
C THR A 43 18.54 -0.76 -11.55
N VAL A 44 18.50 -1.86 -10.80
CA VAL A 44 19.36 -2.07 -9.64
C VAL A 44 20.78 -2.37 -10.11
N GLN A 45 21.75 -1.59 -9.65
CA GLN A 45 23.17 -1.89 -9.83
C GLN A 45 23.64 -2.67 -8.59
N SER A 46 23.95 -3.95 -8.76
CA SER A 46 24.20 -4.84 -7.63
C SER A 46 25.49 -5.64 -7.77
N ILE A 47 26.23 -5.76 -6.67
CA ILE A 47 27.34 -6.71 -6.51
C ILE A 47 26.88 -8.05 -5.92
N ASN A 48 25.63 -8.13 -5.43
CA ASN A 48 25.03 -9.34 -4.87
C ASN A 48 23.55 -9.45 -5.28
N PRO A 49 23.24 -10.21 -6.35
CA PRO A 49 21.88 -10.31 -6.88
C PRO A 49 20.86 -10.97 -5.93
N LYS A 50 21.34 -11.59 -4.83
CA LYS A 50 20.50 -12.26 -3.83
C LYS A 50 20.17 -11.38 -2.63
N MET A 51 20.74 -10.17 -2.53
CA MET A 51 20.49 -9.28 -1.41
C MET A 51 19.04 -8.76 -1.45
N GLY A 52 18.34 -8.91 -0.32
CA GLY A 52 17.01 -8.37 -0.09
C GLY A 52 16.92 -7.55 1.19
N VAL A 53 15.91 -6.70 1.28
CA VAL A 53 15.64 -5.82 2.43
C VAL A 53 14.22 -6.05 2.91
N HIS A 54 14.05 -6.33 4.20
CA HIS A 54 12.73 -6.28 4.82
C HIS A 54 12.26 -4.83 4.91
N THR A 55 11.10 -4.57 4.35
CA THR A 55 10.44 -3.27 4.40
C THR A 55 9.12 -3.39 5.17
N ARG A 56 8.57 -2.25 5.56
CA ARG A 56 7.29 -2.13 6.27
C ARG A 56 6.50 -0.97 5.68
N LEU A 57 6.28 -1.02 4.37
CA LEU A 57 5.62 0.04 3.61
C LEU A 57 4.10 0.02 3.77
N THR A 58 3.52 -1.09 4.24
CA THR A 58 2.09 -1.22 4.54
C THR A 58 1.55 -0.11 5.47
N ASP A 59 2.36 0.33 6.42
CA ASP A 59 1.95 1.30 7.45
C ASP A 59 2.25 2.76 7.04
N GLU A 60 2.95 2.98 5.92
CA GLU A 60 3.29 4.32 5.45
C GLU A 60 2.19 4.95 4.62
N VAL A 61 1.61 6.03 5.16
CA VAL A 61 0.49 6.75 4.54
C VAL A 61 0.93 7.56 3.33
N GLU A 62 2.10 8.20 3.39
CA GLU A 62 2.52 9.13 2.34
C GLU A 62 3.32 8.42 1.23
N GLU A 63 2.74 8.38 0.03
CA GLU A 63 3.33 7.74 -1.17
C GLU A 63 4.78 8.20 -1.46
N TRP A 64 5.14 9.44 -1.13
CA TRP A 64 6.50 9.94 -1.39
C TRP A 64 7.54 9.26 -0.48
N LYS A 65 7.15 8.85 0.74
CA LYS A 65 8.03 8.08 1.65
C LYS A 65 8.19 6.66 1.16
N VAL A 66 7.12 6.06 0.63
CA VAL A 66 7.16 4.74 -0.03
C VAL A 66 8.13 4.77 -1.21
N LYS A 67 7.94 5.73 -2.13
CA LYS A 67 8.85 5.95 -3.26
C LYS A 67 10.29 6.14 -2.81
N ARG A 68 10.52 7.02 -1.82
CA ARG A 68 11.88 7.31 -1.34
C ARG A 68 12.54 6.09 -0.71
N THR A 69 11.79 5.26 0.02
CA THR A 69 12.31 4.03 0.61
C THR A 69 12.75 3.05 -0.46
N LEU A 70 11.94 2.87 -1.51
CA LEU A 70 12.27 1.96 -2.62
C LEU A 70 13.46 2.47 -3.44
N GLU A 71 13.59 3.79 -3.63
CA GLU A 71 14.81 4.38 -4.22
C GLU A 71 16.05 4.04 -3.40
N MET A 72 15.99 4.12 -2.07
CA MET A 72 17.11 3.78 -1.18
C MET A 72 17.47 2.29 -1.25
N VAL A 73 16.48 1.39 -1.33
CA VAL A 73 16.74 -0.06 -1.51
C VAL A 73 17.51 -0.31 -2.81
N ARG A 74 17.06 0.29 -3.91
CA ARG A 74 17.74 0.22 -5.22
C ARG A 74 19.15 0.82 -5.16
N GLU A 75 19.31 2.00 -4.58
CA GLU A 75 20.60 2.71 -4.44
C GLU A 75 21.62 1.92 -3.63
N MET A 76 21.17 1.15 -2.65
CA MET A 76 22.03 0.23 -1.88
C MET A 76 22.48 -0.99 -2.70
N GLY A 77 21.84 -1.25 -3.85
CA GLY A 77 22.13 -2.41 -4.70
C GLY A 77 21.43 -3.69 -4.27
N ALA A 78 20.38 -3.61 -3.44
CA ALA A 78 19.53 -4.76 -3.14
C ALA A 78 18.52 -4.96 -4.27
N ASN A 79 18.34 -6.21 -4.69
CA ASN A 79 17.44 -6.55 -5.79
C ASN A 79 16.02 -6.85 -5.33
N TRP A 80 15.86 -7.16 -4.04
CA TRP A 80 14.62 -7.67 -3.49
C TRP A 80 14.15 -6.79 -2.33
N ILE A 81 12.83 -6.62 -2.22
CA ILE A 81 12.17 -6.26 -0.97
C ILE A 81 11.42 -7.48 -0.44
N VAL A 82 11.37 -7.61 0.88
CA VAL A 82 10.42 -8.49 1.57
C VAL A 82 9.38 -7.57 2.21
N GLU A 83 8.19 -7.53 1.64
CA GLU A 83 7.13 -6.60 2.04
C GLU A 83 5.88 -7.35 2.48
N PHE A 84 5.12 -6.73 3.38
CA PHE A 84 3.93 -7.32 3.95
C PHE A 84 2.66 -6.81 3.28
N PHE A 85 1.79 -7.74 2.89
CA PHE A 85 0.47 -7.46 2.34
C PHE A 85 -0.57 -8.13 3.24
N PRO A 86 -1.16 -7.40 4.20
CA PRO A 86 -2.13 -7.96 5.14
C PRO A 86 -3.51 -8.12 4.49
N TRP A 87 -4.08 -9.31 4.63
CA TRP A 87 -5.43 -9.64 4.16
C TRP A 87 -6.48 -8.68 4.74
N ALA A 88 -6.40 -8.38 6.04
CA ALA A 88 -7.35 -7.48 6.68
C ALA A 88 -7.40 -6.04 6.10
N TYR A 89 -6.36 -5.58 5.39
CA TYR A 89 -6.39 -4.25 4.78
C TYR A 89 -7.05 -4.28 3.41
N VAL A 90 -6.95 -5.42 2.71
CA VAL A 90 -7.61 -5.64 1.43
C VAL A 90 -9.08 -5.97 1.62
N GLU A 91 -9.43 -6.74 2.65
CA GLU A 91 -10.79 -7.18 2.94
C GLU A 91 -11.24 -6.81 4.36
N PRO A 92 -11.30 -5.51 4.72
CA PRO A 92 -11.52 -5.11 6.10
C PRO A 92 -12.89 -5.48 6.65
N ASN A 93 -13.95 -5.48 5.82
CA ASN A 93 -15.32 -5.64 6.30
C ASN A 93 -16.00 -6.93 5.83
N ARG A 94 -15.59 -7.51 4.70
CA ARG A 94 -16.20 -8.71 4.12
C ARG A 94 -15.30 -9.38 3.06
N PRO A 95 -15.51 -10.67 2.77
CA PRO A 95 -14.80 -11.35 1.68
C PRO A 95 -15.01 -10.63 0.34
N GLY A 96 -13.95 -10.55 -0.47
CA GLY A 96 -13.97 -9.97 -1.82
C GLY A 96 -14.15 -8.44 -1.87
N GLU A 97 -13.95 -7.70 -0.77
CA GLU A 97 -14.04 -6.22 -0.79
C GLU A 97 -12.95 -5.58 -1.67
N GLY A 98 -11.76 -6.19 -1.75
CA GLY A 98 -10.74 -5.88 -2.76
C GLY A 98 -10.15 -4.48 -2.69
N LYS A 99 -9.78 -3.99 -1.51
CA LYS A 99 -9.09 -2.69 -1.33
C LYS A 99 -7.60 -2.79 -1.66
N TRP A 100 -7.31 -2.79 -2.95
CA TRP A 100 -5.96 -3.00 -3.48
C TRP A 100 -5.11 -1.74 -3.64
N ASP A 101 -5.66 -0.54 -3.46
CA ASP A 101 -5.00 0.74 -3.81
C ASP A 101 -3.58 0.89 -3.23
N HIS A 102 -3.39 0.53 -1.96
CA HIS A 102 -2.07 0.62 -1.31
C HIS A 102 -1.09 -0.42 -1.87
N SER A 103 -1.55 -1.66 -2.02
CA SER A 103 -0.77 -2.75 -2.60
C SER A 103 -0.33 -2.43 -4.04
N ASP A 104 -1.26 -1.90 -4.85
CA ASP A 104 -1.00 -1.44 -6.21
C ASP A 104 0.07 -0.34 -6.24
N MET A 105 -0.05 0.63 -5.33
CA MET A 105 0.91 1.73 -5.20
C MET A 105 2.32 1.20 -4.87
N VAL A 106 2.44 0.30 -3.89
CA VAL A 106 3.73 -0.28 -3.48
C VAL A 106 4.35 -1.09 -4.62
N ILE A 107 3.59 -1.99 -5.25
CA ILE A 107 4.09 -2.85 -6.33
C ILE A 107 4.50 -2.02 -7.55
N ARG A 108 3.70 -1.02 -7.93
CA ARG A 108 4.01 -0.09 -9.02
C ARG A 108 5.31 0.67 -8.77
N HIS A 109 5.53 1.18 -7.55
CA HIS A 109 6.79 1.86 -7.23
C HIS A 109 7.97 0.88 -7.18
N ALA A 110 7.80 -0.34 -6.66
CA ALA A 110 8.86 -1.34 -6.63
C ALA A 110 9.30 -1.73 -8.04
N ALA A 111 8.35 -2.01 -8.93
CA ALA A 111 8.60 -2.31 -10.34
C ALA A 111 9.32 -1.15 -11.05
N ALA A 112 8.90 0.10 -10.79
CA ALA A 112 9.56 1.28 -11.33
C ALA A 112 11.01 1.45 -10.83
N GLN A 113 11.37 0.91 -9.67
CA GLN A 113 12.75 0.90 -9.19
C GLN A 113 13.57 -0.31 -9.71
N GLY A 114 12.97 -1.20 -10.49
CA GLY A 114 13.59 -2.45 -10.93
C GLY A 114 13.76 -3.47 -9.80
N LEU A 115 13.03 -3.30 -8.69
CA LEU A 115 13.06 -4.19 -7.54
C LEU A 115 12.09 -5.35 -7.76
N LYS A 116 12.48 -6.52 -7.26
CA LYS A 116 11.62 -7.70 -7.14
C LYS A 116 10.98 -7.74 -5.76
N VAL A 117 9.77 -8.29 -5.67
CA VAL A 117 9.01 -8.35 -4.43
C VAL A 117 8.88 -9.79 -3.96
N ILE A 118 9.28 -10.04 -2.71
CA ILE A 118 8.88 -11.22 -1.94
C ILE A 118 7.68 -10.78 -1.09
N ALA A 119 6.48 -11.22 -1.47
CA ALA A 119 5.24 -10.79 -0.82
C ALA A 119 4.89 -11.71 0.34
N ARG A 120 4.96 -11.20 1.57
CA ARG A 120 4.49 -11.92 2.75
C ARG A 120 3.00 -11.66 2.95
N LEU A 121 2.21 -12.72 3.02
CA LEU A 121 0.76 -12.69 3.13
C LEU A 121 0.30 -13.20 4.50
N GLY A 122 -0.73 -12.62 5.08
CA GLY A 122 -1.29 -13.01 6.38
C GLY A 122 -2.20 -11.93 6.96
N TYR A 123 -2.39 -11.91 8.29
CA TYR A 123 -3.18 -10.91 9.02
C TYR A 123 -4.68 -10.95 8.75
N VAL A 124 -5.43 -11.51 9.69
CA VAL A 124 -6.82 -11.94 9.51
C VAL A 124 -7.80 -10.79 9.80
N PRO A 125 -8.73 -10.49 8.88
CA PRO A 125 -9.78 -9.50 9.12
C PRO A 125 -10.70 -9.92 10.25
N GLN A 126 -11.34 -8.94 10.91
CA GLN A 126 -12.22 -9.21 12.07
C GLN A 126 -13.39 -10.15 11.71
N TRP A 127 -13.91 -10.10 10.48
CA TRP A 127 -15.04 -10.94 10.08
C TRP A 127 -14.67 -12.43 9.91
N ALA A 128 -13.38 -12.75 9.79
CA ALA A 128 -12.85 -14.09 9.56
C ALA A 128 -12.20 -14.70 10.81
N ARG A 129 -12.55 -14.19 12.00
CA ARG A 129 -12.06 -14.70 13.29
C ARG A 129 -13.04 -14.34 14.42
N PRO A 130 -13.06 -15.10 15.52
CA PRO A 130 -13.88 -14.77 16.68
C PRO A 130 -13.54 -13.40 17.29
N ASP A 131 -14.52 -12.80 17.97
CA ASP A 131 -14.29 -11.63 18.82
C ASP A 131 -13.23 -11.94 19.90
N ASP A 132 -12.56 -10.89 20.39
CA ASP A 132 -11.49 -10.96 21.41
C ASP A 132 -10.26 -11.82 21.02
N THR A 133 -10.11 -12.19 19.75
CA THR A 133 -8.88 -12.80 19.22
C THR A 133 -7.90 -11.75 18.67
N THR A 134 -6.68 -12.16 18.34
CA THR A 134 -5.73 -11.30 17.63
C THR A 134 -5.89 -11.44 16.11
N PRO A 135 -5.40 -10.48 15.31
CA PRO A 135 -5.30 -10.62 13.85
C PRO A 135 -4.36 -11.74 13.35
N LEU A 136 -3.75 -12.50 14.27
CA LEU A 136 -2.90 -13.66 13.98
C LEU A 136 -3.62 -14.98 14.32
N TYR A 137 -4.92 -14.91 14.60
CA TYR A 137 -5.79 -16.05 14.79
C TYR A 137 -6.53 -16.34 13.48
N LEU A 138 -6.27 -17.51 12.90
CA LEU A 138 -7.03 -18.09 11.79
C LEU A 138 -7.42 -19.53 12.15
N ASP A 139 -8.70 -19.87 12.04
CA ASP A 139 -9.20 -21.23 12.22
C ASP A 139 -9.69 -21.83 10.89
N GLU A 140 -9.91 -23.14 10.93
CA GLU A 140 -10.19 -23.97 9.75
C GLU A 140 -11.42 -23.50 8.96
N GLU A 141 -12.41 -22.91 9.65
CA GLU A 141 -13.61 -22.35 9.03
C GLU A 141 -13.29 -21.28 7.96
N HIS A 142 -12.18 -20.55 8.13
CA HIS A 142 -11.77 -19.44 7.27
C HIS A 142 -10.49 -19.70 6.47
N TYR A 143 -9.97 -20.94 6.45
CA TYR A 143 -8.82 -21.28 5.58
C TYR A 143 -9.13 -21.06 4.10
N ALA A 144 -10.32 -21.45 3.65
CA ALA A 144 -10.76 -21.23 2.27
C ALA A 144 -10.83 -19.73 1.93
N ASP A 145 -11.24 -18.88 2.87
CA ASP A 145 -11.31 -17.44 2.67
C ASP A 145 -9.91 -16.83 2.53
N PHE A 146 -8.95 -17.23 3.38
CA PHE A 146 -7.56 -16.82 3.24
C PHE A 146 -6.95 -17.31 1.91
N GLY A 147 -7.24 -18.55 1.51
CA GLY A 147 -6.84 -19.11 0.22
C GLY A 147 -7.40 -18.32 -0.97
N ASN A 148 -8.64 -17.85 -0.90
CA ASN A 148 -9.24 -16.98 -1.92
C ASN A 148 -8.50 -15.63 -2.00
N TYR A 149 -8.18 -15.01 -0.86
CA TYR A 149 -7.37 -13.80 -0.83
C TYR A 149 -5.98 -14.00 -1.47
N VAL A 150 -5.29 -15.10 -1.14
CA VAL A 150 -3.99 -15.45 -1.75
C VAL A 150 -4.14 -15.64 -3.25
N TYR A 151 -5.19 -16.33 -3.70
CA TYR A 151 -5.47 -16.52 -5.12
C TYR A 151 -5.71 -15.18 -5.84
N GLU A 152 -6.52 -14.28 -5.27
CA GLU A 152 -6.76 -12.95 -5.84
C GLU A 152 -5.48 -12.12 -5.90
N PHE A 153 -4.65 -12.13 -4.85
CA PHE A 153 -3.36 -11.46 -4.81
C PHE A 153 -2.47 -11.95 -5.96
N VAL A 154 -2.28 -13.27 -6.08
CA VAL A 154 -1.44 -13.87 -7.12
C VAL A 154 -1.98 -13.54 -8.51
N GLN A 155 -3.27 -13.68 -8.74
CA GLN A 155 -3.87 -13.37 -10.04
C GLN A 155 -3.71 -11.91 -10.44
N ARG A 156 -3.81 -11.00 -9.46
CA ARG A 156 -3.67 -9.56 -9.68
C ARG A 156 -2.23 -9.16 -10.02
N TYR A 157 -1.23 -9.76 -9.37
CA TYR A 157 0.17 -9.33 -9.44
C TYR A 157 1.11 -10.34 -10.10
N ARG A 158 0.58 -11.33 -10.83
CA ARG A 158 1.35 -12.41 -11.46
C ARG A 158 2.45 -11.95 -12.43
N ASP A 159 2.33 -10.75 -12.98
CA ASP A 159 3.30 -10.21 -13.94
C ASP A 159 4.44 -9.47 -13.22
N GLU A 160 4.24 -9.07 -11.95
CA GLU A 160 5.19 -8.29 -11.13
C GLU A 160 5.75 -9.04 -9.92
N VAL A 161 5.04 -10.05 -9.41
CA VAL A 161 5.36 -10.79 -8.17
C VAL A 161 5.35 -12.29 -8.45
N ASP A 162 6.52 -12.91 -8.31
CA ASP A 162 6.72 -14.36 -8.55
C ASP A 162 7.01 -15.15 -7.26
N THR A 163 7.17 -14.47 -6.13
CA THR A 163 7.60 -15.07 -4.86
C THR A 163 6.70 -14.60 -3.73
N ILE A 164 6.07 -15.56 -3.02
CA ILE A 164 5.21 -15.29 -1.87
C ILE A 164 5.68 -16.07 -0.63
N VAL A 165 5.41 -15.52 0.54
CA VAL A 165 5.57 -16.17 1.84
C VAL A 165 4.21 -16.26 2.49
N ILE A 166 3.78 -17.49 2.79
CA ILE A 166 2.50 -17.75 3.46
C ILE A 166 2.71 -17.71 4.97
N TRP A 167 2.05 -16.73 5.60
CA TRP A 167 2.08 -16.48 7.03
C TRP A 167 3.42 -15.93 7.57
N ASN A 168 3.46 -15.65 8.87
CA ASN A 168 4.67 -15.27 9.59
C ASN A 168 4.91 -16.23 10.76
N GLU A 169 6.12 -16.79 10.86
CA GLU A 169 6.62 -17.52 12.04
C GLU A 169 5.57 -18.40 12.76
N PRO A 170 4.88 -19.34 12.07
CA PRO A 170 3.79 -20.13 12.66
C PRO A 170 4.22 -21.01 13.85
N ASN A 171 5.53 -21.16 14.05
CA ASN A 171 6.14 -21.85 15.18
C ASN A 171 6.25 -21.00 16.46
N LEU A 172 5.81 -19.74 16.44
CA LEU A 172 5.71 -18.88 17.62
C LEU A 172 4.25 -18.71 18.03
N SER A 173 3.92 -18.98 19.30
CA SER A 173 2.53 -18.86 19.79
C SER A 173 1.95 -17.45 19.59
N LEU A 174 2.78 -16.40 19.76
CA LEU A 174 2.41 -15.01 19.47
C LEU A 174 1.89 -14.84 18.03
N GLU A 175 2.55 -15.49 17.08
CA GLU A 175 2.27 -15.44 15.64
C GLU A 175 1.24 -16.50 15.20
N TRP A 176 0.73 -17.28 16.16
CA TRP A 176 -0.30 -18.30 15.98
C TRP A 176 -1.57 -18.00 16.80
N GLY A 177 -1.82 -16.72 17.04
CA GLY A 177 -3.02 -16.24 17.74
C GLY A 177 -3.06 -16.58 19.22
N PHE A 178 -1.89 -16.69 19.87
CA PHE A 178 -1.73 -17.14 21.26
C PHE A 178 -2.27 -18.55 21.54
N ARG A 179 -2.37 -19.39 20.50
CA ARG A 179 -2.68 -20.81 20.61
C ARG A 179 -1.40 -21.64 20.78
N PRO A 180 -1.50 -22.90 21.23
CA PRO A 180 -0.45 -23.89 21.00
C PRO A 180 -0.13 -23.97 19.50
N VAL A 181 1.16 -24.01 19.16
CA VAL A 181 1.61 -24.12 17.78
C VAL A 181 1.21 -25.47 17.20
N ASP A 182 0.76 -25.49 15.95
CA ASP A 182 0.26 -26.69 15.29
C ASP A 182 0.75 -26.77 13.83
N PRO A 183 1.73 -27.64 13.53
CA PRO A 183 2.25 -27.79 12.17
C PRO A 183 1.27 -28.47 11.22
N VAL A 184 0.31 -29.27 11.72
CA VAL A 184 -0.70 -29.92 10.87
C VAL A 184 -1.67 -28.86 10.38
N ALA A 185 -2.18 -28.04 11.30
CA ALA A 185 -3.06 -26.91 10.96
C ALA A 185 -2.41 -25.93 9.97
N TYR A 186 -1.11 -25.64 10.10
CA TYR A 186 -0.39 -24.82 9.12
C TYR A 186 -0.31 -25.45 7.72
N THR A 187 -0.32 -26.78 7.62
CA THR A 187 -0.27 -27.49 6.34
C THR A 187 -1.64 -27.58 5.68
N GLU A 188 -2.71 -27.56 6.48
CA GLU A 188 -4.11 -27.59 6.01
C GLU A 188 -4.60 -26.22 5.51
N MET A 189 -4.03 -25.14 6.05
CA MET A 189 -4.26 -23.75 5.64
C MET A 189 -3.75 -23.46 4.23
#